data_AF-M8AS24-F1
#
_entry.id   AF-M8AS24-F1
#
_cell.length_a   1.000
_cell.length_b   1.000
_cell.length_c   1.000
_cell.angle_alpha   90.00
_cell.angle_beta   90.00
_cell.angle_gamma   90.00
#
_symmetry.space_group_name_H-M   'P 1'
#
loop_
_entity.id
_entity.type
_entity.pdbx_description
1 polymer ?
#
loop_
_entity_poly.entity_id
_entity_poly.type
_entity_poly.pdbx_seq_one_letter_code
_entity_poly.pdbx_strand_id
1 'polypeptide(L)'
;MAAQAAGTLFLCILVLSGAPYAIAAGGEKATVSVRAVTAISHTDDDFICATLDWWPRDKCNYGMCPWHNSSIINLDLYSPILYNAVKAFNSLRIRLGGSLQDQITYKVGKHYADCPSFRRNDDRLFGFTDGCLAMNRWDELNIFFRRTNTTVTFGLNALRGRRKSAENGSTLHVGGWDGRNARDLMRYTVSKGYRVESWELGNELCAGGVEAKVMAAQYGKDVLRLRKMVEKVYNGTGHLPKVLAPGGFYDGPWFSEMLRVSGPGVVDAVTHHIYNLGSGKDKELINKMQDPYYLDKVAQTFSDMEATVRESGPWSAAWVGESGGAYNSGGKDVSDRFANSFWYLDQLGMSAVFGTKLIEAKYLQGRPLLACSLSVGSQFWKSIQTIKEEIRLGLRFSVGNGSATQFWLDPSFEDEPPHLRFLRLFAICDDPTILVSTTALDEGWNIAFRRSFGPDEVREWTEMRKVVPLPLSQVPDSVSWSLSPSGAFSVSSAYQALCRLPVP
;
A
#
# COMPACT_ATOMS: atom_id res chain seq x y z
N MET A 1 -22.19 -81.65 39.09
CA MET A 1 -21.58 -81.11 40.32
C MET A 1 -20.58 -80.03 39.93
N ALA A 2 -20.68 -78.87 40.58
CA ALA A 2 -19.62 -77.92 40.97
C ALA A 2 -18.40 -77.76 40.03
N ALA A 3 -18.19 -76.56 39.45
CA ALA A 3 -17.45 -75.43 40.05
C ALA A 3 -15.92 -75.53 39.76
N GLN A 4 -15.38 -74.54 39.05
CA GLN A 4 -14.47 -73.51 39.58
C GLN A 4 -13.05 -73.98 39.98
N ALA A 5 -12.06 -73.44 39.26
CA ALA A 5 -10.78 -72.92 39.78
C ALA A 5 -10.12 -72.14 38.60
N ALA A 6 -10.04 -70.80 38.59
CA ALA A 6 -9.13 -69.93 39.36
C ALA A 6 -7.66 -70.11 38.94
N GLY A 7 -6.84 -69.09 38.66
CA GLY A 7 -6.92 -67.62 38.73
C GLY A 7 -5.63 -67.08 38.06
N THR A 8 -5.50 -65.82 37.64
CA THR A 8 -5.23 -64.63 38.48
C THR A 8 -5.13 -63.44 37.48
N LEU A 9 -6.09 -62.49 37.48
CA LEU A 9 -6.01 -61.07 37.96
C LEU A 9 -5.15 -60.11 37.07
N PHE A 10 -5.48 -58.84 36.81
CA PHE A 10 -6.53 -57.95 37.36
C PHE A 10 -6.75 -56.74 36.43
N LEU A 11 -8.01 -56.30 36.34
CA LEU A 11 -8.44 -55.00 35.85
C LEU A 11 -8.63 -54.10 37.09
N CYS A 12 -8.02 -52.91 37.13
CA CYS A 12 -8.36 -51.88 38.11
C CYS A 12 -8.62 -50.54 37.39
N ILE A 13 -9.84 -50.05 37.57
CA ILE A 13 -10.31 -48.71 37.24
C ILE A 13 -9.79 -47.74 38.32
N LEU A 14 -9.30 -46.57 37.92
CA LEU A 14 -9.29 -45.39 38.79
C LEU A 14 -9.82 -44.18 38.02
N VAL A 15 -10.96 -43.71 38.51
CA VAL A 15 -11.63 -42.46 38.20
C VAL A 15 -10.71 -41.30 38.61
N LEU A 16 -10.40 -40.41 37.68
CA LEU A 16 -10.04 -39.03 38.00
C LEU A 16 -10.93 -38.11 37.18
N SER A 17 -11.91 -37.54 37.86
CA SER A 17 -12.57 -36.29 37.53
C SER A 17 -11.53 -35.19 37.37
N GLY A 18 -11.10 -34.95 36.12
CA GLY A 18 -10.35 -33.77 35.72
C GLY A 18 -11.24 -32.97 34.79
N ALA A 19 -11.58 -31.75 35.19
CA ALA A 19 -12.30 -30.78 34.38
C ALA A 19 -11.71 -30.73 32.95
N PRO A 20 -12.53 -30.53 31.90
CA PRO A 20 -11.98 -30.11 30.63
C PRO A 20 -11.37 -28.72 30.86
N TYR A 21 -10.05 -28.68 31.08
CA TYR A 21 -9.26 -27.50 30.77
C TYR A 21 -9.30 -27.34 29.25
N ALA A 22 -10.45 -26.91 28.73
CA ALA A 22 -10.45 -26.02 27.59
C ALA A 22 -9.74 -24.77 28.09
N ILE A 23 -8.43 -24.68 27.82
CA ILE A 23 -7.77 -23.38 27.82
C ILE A 23 -8.43 -22.64 26.65
N ALA A 24 -9.56 -22.01 26.92
CA ALA A 24 -10.00 -20.87 26.17
C ALA A 24 -8.86 -19.87 26.33
N ALA A 25 -8.06 -19.69 25.27
CA ALA A 25 -7.18 -18.54 25.18
C ALA A 25 -8.10 -17.33 25.34
N GLY A 26 -8.08 -16.72 26.53
CA GLY A 26 -8.85 -15.54 26.84
C GLY A 26 -8.32 -14.43 25.95
N GLY A 27 -8.95 -14.24 24.78
CA GLY A 27 -8.61 -13.14 23.91
C GLY A 27 -8.85 -11.84 24.65
N GLU A 28 -7.81 -11.03 24.80
CA GLU A 28 -7.95 -9.67 25.31
C GLU A 28 -8.93 -8.90 24.41
N LYS A 29 -9.91 -8.24 25.01
CA LYS A 29 -10.87 -7.42 24.28
C LYS A 29 -10.17 -6.13 23.83
N ALA A 30 -9.72 -6.09 22.58
CA ALA A 30 -9.25 -4.86 21.96
C ALA A 30 -10.43 -4.01 21.45
N THR A 31 -10.41 -2.71 21.74
CA THR A 31 -11.38 -1.74 21.20
C THR A 31 -10.71 -0.95 20.08
N VAL A 32 -11.27 -0.97 18.88
CA VAL A 32 -10.80 -0.19 17.72
C VAL A 32 -11.79 0.93 17.47
N SER A 33 -11.31 2.18 17.43
CA SER A 33 -12.13 3.36 17.11
C SER A 33 -11.70 3.95 15.78
N VAL A 34 -12.67 4.13 14.86
CA VAL A 34 -12.42 4.67 13.51
C VAL A 34 -12.84 6.14 13.48
N ARG A 35 -11.89 7.04 13.23
CA ARG A 35 -12.14 8.47 13.06
C ARG A 35 -12.42 8.77 11.59
N ALA A 36 -13.69 8.72 11.20
CA ALA A 36 -14.10 8.87 9.79
C ALA A 36 -14.31 10.32 9.31
N VAL A 37 -14.14 11.32 10.19
CA VAL A 37 -14.44 12.74 9.87
C VAL A 37 -13.26 13.44 9.17
N THR A 38 -12.03 12.95 9.34
CA THR A 38 -10.84 13.58 8.77
C THR A 38 -9.88 12.53 8.29
N ALA A 39 -9.67 12.47 6.97
CA ALA A 39 -8.72 11.57 6.38
C ALA A 39 -7.29 12.14 6.49
N ILE A 40 -6.36 11.30 6.94
CA ILE A 40 -5.05 11.74 7.47
C ILE A 40 -3.94 11.93 6.41
N SER A 41 -3.92 11.24 5.25
CA SER A 41 -2.81 11.29 4.24
C SER A 41 -3.14 10.47 2.97
N HIS A 42 -2.73 10.78 1.67
CA HIS A 42 -3.34 10.44 0.30
C HIS A 42 -2.59 9.44 -0.68
N THR A 43 -3.17 8.28 -1.10
CA THR A 43 -2.51 7.15 -1.82
C THR A 43 -2.72 7.32 -3.29
N ASP A 44 -1.68 7.05 -4.08
CA ASP A 44 -1.88 6.85 -5.52
C ASP A 44 -2.44 5.44 -5.84
N ASP A 45 -2.94 5.27 -7.06
CA ASP A 45 -3.52 4.02 -7.54
C ASP A 45 -2.48 2.88 -7.67
N ASP A 46 -1.19 3.21 -7.67
CA ASP A 46 -0.05 2.29 -7.76
C ASP A 46 0.65 2.12 -6.39
N PHE A 47 -0.04 2.42 -5.28
CA PHE A 47 0.52 2.39 -3.91
C PHE A 47 1.15 1.04 -3.57
N ILE A 48 0.53 -0.05 -4.01
CA ILE A 48 1.17 -1.36 -3.98
C ILE A 48 2.06 -1.45 -5.21
N CYS A 49 3.37 -1.56 -4.99
CA CYS A 49 4.37 -1.68 -6.03
C CYS A 49 5.30 -2.88 -5.78
N ALA A 50 6.10 -3.22 -6.77
CA ALA A 50 7.12 -4.26 -6.69
C ALA A 50 8.45 -3.78 -7.26
N THR A 51 9.54 -4.42 -6.84
CA THR A 51 10.87 -4.21 -7.42
C THR A 51 11.32 -5.45 -8.20
N LEU A 52 12.06 -5.23 -9.30
CA LEU A 52 12.82 -6.27 -9.98
C LEU A 52 14.31 -5.89 -9.88
N ASP A 53 15.13 -6.83 -9.41
CA ASP A 53 16.55 -6.60 -9.19
C ASP A 53 17.40 -7.09 -10.38
N TRP A 54 18.66 -6.68 -10.42
CA TRP A 54 19.70 -7.10 -11.38
C TRP A 54 20.44 -8.38 -11.00
N TRP A 55 20.29 -8.88 -9.76
CA TRP A 55 21.07 -10.03 -9.28
C TRP A 55 21.06 -11.23 -10.24
N PRO A 56 22.24 -11.78 -10.60
CA PRO A 56 22.33 -12.98 -11.43
C PRO A 56 22.05 -14.26 -10.63
N ARG A 57 21.92 -15.38 -11.35
CA ARG A 57 21.64 -16.73 -10.79
C ARG A 57 22.61 -17.16 -9.70
N ASP A 58 23.87 -16.75 -9.81
CA ASP A 58 24.97 -17.09 -8.91
C ASP A 58 25.04 -16.18 -7.67
N LYS A 59 24.11 -15.23 -7.52
CA LYS A 59 23.93 -14.50 -6.27
C LYS A 59 23.36 -15.41 -5.20
N CYS A 60 24.23 -15.80 -4.28
CA CYS A 60 23.85 -16.62 -3.14
C CYS A 60 24.21 -15.96 -1.80
N ASN A 61 23.30 -16.02 -0.84
CA ASN A 61 23.55 -15.64 0.55
C ASN A 61 23.18 -16.81 1.45
N TYR A 62 24.03 -17.11 2.44
CA TYR A 62 23.68 -18.02 3.54
C TYR A 62 23.25 -19.42 3.06
N GLY A 63 23.86 -19.91 1.96
CA GLY A 63 23.51 -21.20 1.34
C GLY A 63 22.21 -21.19 0.52
N MET A 64 21.67 -20.00 0.20
CA MET A 64 20.50 -19.83 -0.67
C MET A 64 20.85 -19.02 -1.90
N CYS A 65 20.27 -19.37 -3.05
CA CYS A 65 20.42 -18.63 -4.31
C CYS A 65 19.04 -18.28 -4.88
N PRO A 66 18.31 -17.32 -4.25
CA PRO A 66 16.88 -17.13 -4.51
C PRO A 66 16.59 -16.48 -5.87
N TRP A 67 17.58 -15.87 -6.51
CA TRP A 67 17.40 -15.03 -7.70
C TRP A 67 17.19 -15.78 -9.01
N HIS A 68 17.51 -17.09 -9.06
CA HIS A 68 17.36 -18.00 -10.20
C HIS A 68 16.93 -17.33 -11.53
N ASN A 69 15.64 -17.36 -11.89
CA ASN A 69 15.07 -16.64 -13.04
C ASN A 69 14.11 -15.55 -12.59
N SER A 70 14.51 -14.73 -11.62
CA SER A 70 13.67 -13.67 -11.07
C SER A 70 14.25 -12.26 -11.24
N SER A 71 15.32 -12.08 -12.00
CA SER A 71 15.95 -10.77 -12.20
C SER A 71 15.62 -10.14 -13.55
N ILE A 72 15.88 -8.83 -13.67
CA ILE A 72 15.67 -8.02 -14.87
C ILE A 72 16.27 -8.71 -16.11
N ILE A 73 17.41 -9.38 -15.97
CA ILE A 73 18.15 -9.97 -17.08
C ILE A 73 17.62 -11.33 -17.54
N ASN A 74 16.89 -12.08 -16.71
CA ASN A 74 16.58 -13.49 -17.01
C ASN A 74 15.19 -13.98 -16.57
N LEU A 75 14.35 -13.10 -15.99
CA LEU A 75 12.95 -13.39 -15.68
C LEU A 75 12.19 -13.88 -16.93
N ASP A 76 11.45 -14.97 -16.78
CA ASP A 76 10.58 -15.50 -17.85
C ASP A 76 9.31 -14.65 -17.99
N LEU A 77 9.36 -13.73 -18.95
CA LEU A 77 8.28 -12.79 -19.26
C LEU A 77 7.12 -13.43 -20.06
N TYR A 78 7.23 -14.72 -20.42
CA TYR A 78 6.16 -15.47 -21.08
C TYR A 78 5.39 -16.36 -20.11
N SER A 79 5.82 -16.46 -18.85
CA SER A 79 5.13 -17.21 -17.81
C SER A 79 3.68 -16.74 -17.64
N PRO A 80 2.68 -17.62 -17.82
CA PRO A 80 1.27 -17.29 -17.58
C PRO A 80 1.00 -16.93 -16.12
N ILE A 81 1.76 -17.51 -15.19
CA ILE A 81 1.63 -17.24 -13.75
C ILE A 81 2.04 -15.80 -13.46
N LEU A 82 3.22 -15.38 -13.93
CA LEU A 82 3.70 -14.02 -13.76
C LEU A 82 2.75 -13.01 -14.42
N TYR A 83 2.32 -13.28 -15.65
CA TYR A 83 1.39 -12.43 -16.38
C TYR A 83 0.08 -12.22 -15.60
N ASN A 84 -0.53 -13.30 -15.12
CA ASN A 84 -1.79 -13.23 -14.37
C ASN A 84 -1.60 -12.56 -13.01
N ALA A 85 -0.49 -12.80 -12.33
CA ALA A 85 -0.18 -12.18 -11.04
C ALA A 85 -0.05 -10.66 -11.16
N VAL A 86 0.72 -10.17 -12.15
CA VAL A 86 0.86 -8.71 -12.38
C VAL A 86 -0.47 -8.12 -12.84
N LYS A 87 -1.19 -8.78 -13.76
CA LYS A 87 -2.48 -8.30 -14.27
C LYS A 87 -3.56 -8.21 -13.20
N ALA A 88 -3.50 -9.03 -12.15
CA ALA A 88 -4.46 -9.00 -11.05
C ALA A 88 -4.48 -7.67 -10.29
N PHE A 89 -3.39 -6.91 -10.34
CA PHE A 89 -3.31 -5.56 -9.76
C PHE A 89 -3.97 -4.48 -10.64
N ASN A 90 -4.36 -4.80 -11.88
CA ASN A 90 -4.88 -3.89 -12.91
C ASN A 90 -3.87 -2.82 -13.40
N SER A 91 -3.21 -2.12 -12.47
CA SER A 91 -2.03 -1.30 -12.68
C SER A 91 -1.07 -1.59 -11.53
N LEU A 92 0.13 -2.08 -11.84
CA LEU A 92 1.19 -2.33 -10.85
C LEU A 92 2.39 -1.48 -11.23
N ARG A 93 2.91 -0.68 -10.29
CA ARG A 93 4.22 -0.06 -10.46
C ARG A 93 5.32 -1.08 -10.23
N ILE A 94 6.20 -1.24 -11.22
CA ILE A 94 7.40 -2.07 -11.11
C ILE A 94 8.64 -1.19 -11.26
N ARG A 95 9.47 -1.15 -10.21
CA ARG A 95 10.77 -0.48 -10.21
C ARG A 95 11.87 -1.45 -10.59
N LEU A 96 12.56 -1.18 -11.69
CA LEU A 96 13.72 -1.93 -12.14
C LEU A 96 14.98 -1.28 -11.59
N GLY A 97 15.64 -1.91 -10.62
CA GLY A 97 16.77 -1.33 -9.90
C GLY A 97 17.52 -2.34 -9.06
N GLY A 98 17.98 -1.93 -7.87
CA GLY A 98 18.71 -2.77 -6.93
C GLY A 98 20.23 -2.63 -7.02
N SER A 99 20.96 -3.40 -6.21
CA SER A 99 22.37 -3.12 -5.90
C SER A 99 23.30 -3.07 -7.12
N LEU A 100 23.08 -3.90 -8.15
CA LEU A 100 23.95 -3.93 -9.33
C LEU A 100 23.60 -2.87 -10.38
N GLN A 101 22.58 -2.03 -10.16
CA GLN A 101 22.16 -0.96 -11.08
C GLN A 101 23.31 -0.03 -11.48
N ASP A 102 24.17 0.31 -10.52
CA ASP A 102 25.31 1.20 -10.71
C ASP A 102 26.53 0.54 -11.39
N GLN A 103 26.38 -0.71 -11.83
CA GLN A 103 27.38 -1.47 -12.57
C GLN A 103 26.89 -1.89 -13.96
N ILE A 104 25.74 -1.36 -14.41
CA ILE A 104 25.15 -1.68 -15.72
C ILE A 104 25.60 -0.71 -16.80
N THR A 105 25.92 -1.25 -17.98
CA THR A 105 25.95 -0.51 -19.25
C THR A 105 24.73 -0.85 -20.12
N TYR A 106 24.10 0.17 -20.70
CA TYR A 106 23.02 -0.02 -21.68
C TYR A 106 23.60 -0.17 -23.09
N LYS A 107 23.36 -1.31 -23.75
CA LYS A 107 23.93 -1.63 -25.08
C LYS A 107 23.22 -0.90 -26.24
N VAL A 108 23.21 0.44 -26.20
CA VAL A 108 22.57 1.26 -27.25
C VAL A 108 23.58 1.62 -28.32
N GLY A 109 23.30 1.23 -29.57
CA GLY A 109 24.15 1.53 -30.71
C GLY A 109 25.52 0.84 -30.65
N LYS A 110 26.48 1.36 -31.42
CA LYS A 110 27.83 0.76 -31.56
C LYS A 110 28.85 1.22 -30.51
N HIS A 111 28.58 2.33 -29.81
CA HIS A 111 29.50 2.89 -28.80
C HIS A 111 29.64 2.01 -27.54
N TYR A 112 28.68 1.12 -27.33
CA TYR A 112 28.64 0.19 -26.20
C TYR A 112 28.50 -1.24 -26.73
N ALA A 113 29.41 -1.65 -27.63
CA ALA A 113 29.31 -2.92 -28.35
C ALA A 113 29.42 -4.15 -27.42
N ASP A 114 30.26 -4.05 -26.39
CA ASP A 114 30.44 -5.10 -25.39
C ASP A 114 29.28 -5.10 -24.41
N CYS A 115 28.70 -6.29 -24.19
CA CYS A 115 27.58 -6.47 -23.28
C CYS A 115 27.85 -7.68 -22.39
N PRO A 116 28.75 -7.53 -21.39
CA PRO A 116 29.09 -8.62 -20.49
C PRO A 116 27.91 -8.97 -19.60
N SER A 117 27.76 -10.26 -19.30
CA SER A 117 26.92 -10.72 -18.19
C SER A 117 27.66 -10.54 -16.88
N PHE A 118 26.92 -10.29 -15.80
CA PHE A 118 27.45 -10.37 -14.45
C PHE A 118 28.13 -11.71 -14.20
N ARG A 119 29.29 -11.67 -13.55
CA ARG A 119 30.01 -12.84 -13.05
C ARG A 119 30.48 -12.54 -11.65
N ARG A 120 30.45 -13.55 -10.78
CA ARG A 120 31.03 -13.42 -9.45
C ARG A 120 32.50 -13.01 -9.52
N ASN A 121 32.84 -11.97 -8.76
CA ASN A 121 34.19 -11.47 -8.54
C ASN A 121 34.20 -10.70 -7.21
N ASP A 122 34.71 -11.34 -6.16
CA ASP A 122 34.64 -10.84 -4.78
C ASP A 122 35.48 -9.55 -4.56
N ASP A 123 36.33 -9.15 -5.51
CA ASP A 123 37.12 -7.90 -5.48
C ASP A 123 36.38 -6.69 -6.07
N ARG A 124 35.18 -6.90 -6.63
CA ARG A 124 34.37 -5.87 -7.29
C ARG A 124 33.18 -5.46 -6.42
N LEU A 125 32.54 -4.36 -6.77
CA LEU A 125 31.35 -3.88 -6.05
C LEU A 125 30.30 -4.99 -6.02
N PHE A 126 29.81 -5.26 -4.83
CA PHE A 126 28.83 -6.28 -4.50
C PHE A 126 29.26 -7.72 -4.80
N GLY A 127 30.54 -7.95 -5.06
CA GLY A 127 31.10 -9.24 -5.43
C GLY A 127 30.81 -9.65 -6.88
N PHE A 128 30.53 -8.71 -7.78
CA PHE A 128 30.24 -9.00 -9.19
C PHE A 128 30.97 -8.05 -10.14
N THR A 129 31.32 -8.55 -11.32
CA THR A 129 31.79 -7.71 -12.43
C THR A 129 30.71 -6.77 -12.93
N ASP A 130 31.07 -5.81 -13.77
CA ASP A 130 30.12 -5.00 -14.51
C ASP A 130 29.20 -5.89 -15.38
N GLY A 131 27.96 -5.43 -15.58
CA GLY A 131 26.94 -6.10 -16.36
C GLY A 131 26.39 -5.21 -17.47
N CYS A 132 25.43 -5.75 -18.22
CA CYS A 132 24.85 -5.03 -19.34
C CYS A 132 23.38 -5.36 -19.57
N LEU A 133 22.61 -4.34 -19.95
CA LEU A 133 21.26 -4.49 -20.50
C LEU A 133 21.33 -4.45 -22.02
N ALA A 134 21.11 -5.61 -22.65
CA ALA A 134 20.93 -5.70 -24.08
C ALA A 134 19.56 -5.14 -24.50
N MET A 135 19.50 -4.44 -25.63
CA MET A 135 18.26 -3.76 -26.05
C MET A 135 17.14 -4.71 -26.45
N ASN A 136 17.44 -5.93 -26.90
CA ASN A 136 16.42 -6.96 -27.08
C ASN A 136 15.74 -7.32 -25.75
N ARG A 137 16.49 -7.40 -24.65
CA ARG A 137 15.92 -7.64 -23.32
C ARG A 137 15.08 -6.46 -22.84
N TRP A 138 15.52 -5.23 -23.12
CA TRP A 138 14.72 -4.03 -22.87
C TRP A 138 13.41 -4.03 -23.66
N ASP A 139 13.45 -4.45 -24.93
CA ASP A 139 12.25 -4.62 -25.77
C ASP A 139 11.30 -5.66 -25.18
N GLU A 140 11.80 -6.83 -24.75
CA GLU A 140 11.00 -7.89 -24.11
C GLU A 140 10.28 -7.39 -22.84
N LEU A 141 11.01 -6.68 -21.96
CA LEU A 141 10.46 -6.11 -20.74
C LEU A 141 9.31 -5.13 -21.05
N ASN A 142 9.51 -4.22 -21.99
CA ASN A 142 8.48 -3.25 -22.37
C ASN A 142 7.27 -3.88 -23.07
N ILE A 143 7.47 -4.96 -23.83
CA ILE A 143 6.37 -5.76 -24.38
C ILE A 143 5.55 -6.37 -23.25
N PHE A 144 6.21 -6.93 -22.22
CA PHE A 144 5.53 -7.45 -21.04
C PHE A 144 4.75 -6.36 -20.31
N PHE A 145 5.39 -5.24 -19.96
CA PHE A 145 4.75 -4.12 -19.24
C PHE A 145 3.52 -3.57 -19.95
N ARG A 146 3.58 -3.45 -21.28
CA ARG A 146 2.42 -3.03 -22.08
C ARG A 146 1.28 -4.04 -22.03
N ARG A 147 1.59 -5.35 -22.06
CA ARG A 147 0.57 -6.42 -22.02
C ARG A 147 -0.09 -6.56 -20.66
N THR A 148 0.57 -6.12 -19.59
CA THR A 148 0.08 -6.18 -18.20
C THR A 148 -0.39 -4.83 -17.65
N ASN A 149 -0.35 -3.76 -18.45
CA ASN A 149 -0.68 -2.40 -18.02
C ASN A 149 0.16 -1.96 -16.79
N THR A 150 1.46 -2.21 -16.84
CA THR A 150 2.41 -1.91 -15.75
C THR A 150 2.95 -0.48 -15.85
N THR A 151 2.95 0.23 -14.72
CA THR A 151 3.66 1.51 -14.55
C THR A 151 5.14 1.23 -14.29
N VAL A 152 6.06 1.86 -15.03
CA VAL A 152 7.49 1.53 -14.98
C VAL A 152 8.30 2.66 -14.35
N THR A 153 9.07 2.31 -13.33
CA THR A 153 10.20 3.11 -12.81
C THR A 153 11.50 2.41 -13.19
N PHE A 154 12.46 3.12 -13.79
CA PHE A 154 13.76 2.54 -14.14
C PHE A 154 14.91 3.27 -13.47
N GLY A 155 15.73 2.53 -12.75
CA GLY A 155 16.93 3.02 -12.09
C GLY A 155 18.14 3.09 -13.02
N LEU A 156 18.77 4.26 -13.06
CA LEU A 156 19.91 4.59 -13.90
C LEU A 156 21.24 4.35 -13.16
N ASN A 157 22.29 3.99 -13.89
CA ASN A 157 23.64 3.90 -13.34
C ASN A 157 24.20 5.30 -13.06
N ALA A 158 24.35 5.65 -11.78
CA ALA A 158 24.85 6.92 -11.28
C ALA A 158 26.36 6.93 -11.01
N LEU A 159 27.04 5.79 -10.99
CA LEU A 159 28.50 5.70 -10.82
C LEU A 159 29.27 5.89 -12.14
N ARG A 160 28.59 5.81 -13.28
CA ARG A 160 29.22 5.98 -14.59
C ARG A 160 29.98 7.31 -14.71
N GLY A 161 31.25 7.21 -15.09
CA GLY A 161 32.16 8.36 -15.27
C GLY A 161 32.83 8.86 -13.99
N ARG A 162 32.46 8.31 -12.82
CA ARG A 162 33.11 8.63 -11.54
C ARG A 162 34.33 7.76 -11.32
N ARG A 163 35.17 8.19 -10.38
CA ARG A 163 36.31 7.42 -9.87
C ARG A 163 36.17 7.25 -8.37
N LYS A 164 36.60 6.10 -7.86
CA LYS A 164 36.77 5.88 -6.41
C LYS A 164 37.79 6.88 -5.86
N SER A 165 37.55 7.41 -4.66
CA SER A 165 38.50 8.26 -3.96
C SER A 165 39.82 7.52 -3.74
N ALA A 166 40.93 8.25 -3.74
CA ALA A 166 42.26 7.66 -3.53
C ALA A 166 42.54 7.29 -2.06
N GLU A 167 41.64 7.69 -1.14
CA GLU A 167 41.72 7.33 0.27
C GLU A 167 41.55 5.81 0.46
N ASN A 168 42.48 5.22 1.22
CA ASN A 168 42.46 3.79 1.47
C ASN A 168 41.16 3.36 2.19
N GLY A 169 40.50 2.32 1.67
CA GLY A 169 39.24 1.82 2.22
C GLY A 169 38.01 2.69 1.94
N SER A 170 38.13 3.80 1.19
CA SER A 170 37.00 4.71 0.95
C SER A 170 35.97 4.13 -0.02
N THR A 171 34.70 4.15 0.33
CA THR A 171 33.57 3.85 -0.58
C THR A 171 33.13 5.07 -1.41
N LEU A 172 33.76 6.22 -1.18
CA LEU A 172 33.41 7.48 -1.85
C LEU A 172 33.78 7.47 -3.33
N HIS A 173 32.83 7.82 -4.18
CA HIS A 173 33.04 8.07 -5.60
C HIS A 173 32.95 9.57 -5.90
N VAL A 174 33.98 10.10 -6.55
CA VAL A 174 34.14 11.52 -6.87
C VAL A 174 34.11 11.77 -8.38
N GLY A 175 33.82 13.02 -8.75
CA GLY A 175 33.61 13.43 -10.15
C GLY A 175 32.13 13.51 -10.50
N GLY A 176 31.82 14.16 -11.61
CA GLY A 176 30.43 14.33 -12.09
C GLY A 176 29.91 13.11 -12.84
N TRP A 177 28.60 12.91 -12.82
CA TRP A 177 27.95 11.80 -13.51
C TRP A 177 28.02 11.93 -15.05
N ASP A 178 28.43 10.88 -15.75
CA ASP A 178 28.37 10.79 -17.21
C ASP A 178 27.07 10.11 -17.68
N GLY A 179 26.04 10.94 -17.88
CA GLY A 179 24.73 10.47 -18.32
C GLY A 179 24.59 10.17 -19.81
N ARG A 180 25.66 10.12 -20.63
CA ARG A 180 25.55 9.84 -22.07
C ARG A 180 24.87 8.50 -22.37
N ASN A 181 25.23 7.45 -21.63
CA ASN A 181 24.63 6.13 -21.81
C ASN A 181 23.15 6.09 -21.40
N ALA A 182 22.78 6.76 -20.30
CA ALA A 182 21.39 6.92 -19.88
C ALA A 182 20.55 7.69 -20.90
N ARG A 183 21.09 8.79 -21.46
CA ARG A 183 20.45 9.56 -22.54
C ARG A 183 20.16 8.68 -23.74
N ASP A 184 21.11 7.85 -24.15
CA ASP A 184 20.98 7.00 -25.32
C ASP A 184 19.93 5.89 -25.07
N LEU A 185 19.84 5.35 -23.84
CA LEU A 185 18.73 4.47 -23.44
C LEU A 185 17.37 5.18 -23.54
N MET A 186 17.24 6.39 -22.97
CA MET A 186 15.98 7.15 -23.04
C MET A 186 15.57 7.43 -24.49
N ARG A 187 16.51 7.81 -25.36
CA ARG A 187 16.26 8.01 -26.78
C ARG A 187 15.80 6.74 -27.48
N TYR A 188 16.43 5.61 -27.17
CA TYR A 188 16.02 4.31 -27.69
C TYR A 188 14.58 3.98 -27.24
N THR A 189 14.27 4.16 -25.95
CA THR A 189 12.93 3.98 -25.38
C THR A 189 11.88 4.83 -26.10
N VAL A 190 12.15 6.13 -26.30
CA VAL A 190 11.26 7.04 -27.05
C VAL A 190 11.10 6.58 -28.50
N SER A 191 12.18 6.19 -29.17
CA SER A 191 12.13 5.73 -30.57
C SER A 191 11.29 4.46 -30.78
N LYS A 192 11.16 3.64 -29.74
CA LYS A 192 10.35 2.43 -29.73
C LYS A 192 8.89 2.68 -29.31
N GLY A 193 8.55 3.89 -28.90
CA GLY A 193 7.24 4.24 -28.35
C GLY A 193 6.97 3.58 -27.00
N TYR A 194 8.02 3.18 -26.28
CA TYR A 194 7.90 2.61 -24.94
C TYR A 194 7.63 3.70 -23.90
N ARG A 195 6.85 3.36 -22.88
CA ARG A 195 6.48 4.27 -21.80
C ARG A 195 7.24 3.91 -20.54
N VAL A 196 7.99 4.87 -20.01
CA VAL A 196 8.61 4.82 -18.69
C VAL A 196 8.06 6.01 -17.92
N GLU A 197 7.43 5.75 -16.78
CA GLU A 197 6.79 6.78 -15.96
C GLU A 197 7.82 7.60 -15.18
N SER A 198 8.89 6.95 -14.73
CA SER A 198 9.93 7.60 -13.94
C SER A 198 11.33 7.04 -14.19
N TRP A 199 12.32 7.93 -14.09
CA TRP A 199 13.74 7.60 -14.04
C TRP A 199 14.30 7.92 -12.67
N GLU A 200 14.93 6.94 -12.02
CA GLU A 200 15.62 7.09 -10.74
C GLU A 200 17.14 7.12 -10.96
N LEU A 201 17.91 7.89 -10.19
CA LEU A 201 19.37 7.99 -10.37
C LEU A 201 20.16 7.17 -9.34
N GLY A 202 20.68 6.02 -9.69
CA GLY A 202 21.52 5.20 -8.79
C GLY A 202 20.75 4.47 -7.71
N ASN A 203 21.47 3.67 -6.92
CA ASN A 203 20.93 2.84 -5.87
C ASN A 203 21.86 2.85 -4.64
N GLU A 204 21.35 3.30 -3.49
CA GLU A 204 22.02 3.27 -2.18
C GLU A 204 23.37 3.98 -2.13
N LEU A 205 23.51 5.05 -2.93
CA LEU A 205 24.69 5.91 -2.98
C LEU A 205 24.63 7.08 -1.98
N CYS A 206 23.53 7.23 -1.25
CA CYS A 206 23.31 8.30 -0.28
C CYS A 206 23.89 7.97 1.10
N ALA A 207 24.00 9.00 1.94
CA ALA A 207 24.43 8.89 3.33
C ALA A 207 25.78 8.12 3.48
N GLY A 208 25.79 7.07 4.30
CA GLY A 208 26.95 6.19 4.48
C GLY A 208 27.31 5.34 3.26
N GLY A 209 26.36 5.16 2.33
CA GLY A 209 26.43 4.16 1.25
C GLY A 209 26.45 2.73 1.77
N VAL A 210 26.18 1.76 0.89
CA VAL A 210 26.38 0.33 1.20
C VAL A 210 27.79 -0.10 0.80
N GLU A 211 28.08 -0.10 -0.50
CA GLU A 211 29.45 -0.35 -1.02
C GLU A 211 30.06 0.83 -1.78
N ALA A 212 29.21 1.78 -2.19
CA ALA A 212 29.61 3.01 -2.84
C ALA A 212 28.77 4.17 -2.29
N LYS A 213 29.35 5.36 -2.26
CA LYS A 213 28.64 6.59 -1.90
C LYS A 213 29.04 7.78 -2.76
N VAL A 214 28.14 8.75 -2.84
CA VAL A 214 28.36 10.06 -3.47
C VAL A 214 27.91 11.15 -2.48
N MET A 215 28.68 12.23 -2.38
CA MET A 215 28.31 13.36 -1.52
C MET A 215 27.02 14.02 -2.00
N ALA A 216 26.13 14.40 -1.08
CA ALA A 216 24.82 14.97 -1.35
C ALA A 216 24.86 16.15 -2.33
N ALA A 217 25.78 17.11 -2.12
CA ALA A 217 25.92 18.25 -3.01
C ALA A 217 26.30 17.87 -4.45
N GLN A 218 27.18 16.89 -4.64
CA GLN A 218 27.53 16.43 -5.97
C GLN A 218 26.36 15.66 -6.60
N TYR A 219 25.75 14.76 -5.83
CA TYR A 219 24.60 13.99 -6.27
C TYR A 219 23.43 14.88 -6.69
N GLY A 220 23.10 15.94 -5.92
CA GLY A 220 22.06 16.92 -6.28
C GLY A 220 22.31 17.63 -7.62
N LYS A 221 23.57 17.98 -7.93
CA LYS A 221 23.95 18.52 -9.26
C LYS A 221 23.72 17.50 -10.37
N ASP A 222 23.97 16.22 -10.09
CA ASP A 222 23.79 15.14 -11.06
C ASP A 222 22.30 14.84 -11.31
N VAL A 223 21.44 14.95 -10.29
CA VAL A 223 19.98 14.86 -10.46
C VAL A 223 19.42 16.03 -11.26
N LEU A 224 19.92 17.26 -11.04
CA LEU A 224 19.57 18.41 -11.89
C LEU A 224 19.99 18.17 -13.35
N ARG A 225 21.15 17.54 -13.57
CA ARG A 225 21.59 17.16 -14.92
C ARG A 225 20.66 16.10 -15.53
N LEU A 226 20.17 15.14 -14.74
CA LEU A 226 19.17 14.16 -15.17
C LEU A 226 17.85 14.84 -15.56
N ARG A 227 17.30 15.74 -14.75
CA ARG A 227 16.08 16.50 -15.06
C ARG A 227 16.15 17.19 -16.42
N LYS A 228 17.21 17.98 -16.64
CA LYS A 228 17.44 18.67 -17.92
C LYS A 228 17.56 17.72 -19.11
N MET A 229 18.12 16.52 -18.88
CA MET A 229 18.23 15.49 -19.90
C MET A 229 16.86 14.89 -20.24
N VAL A 230 16.04 14.58 -19.23
CA VAL A 230 14.68 14.06 -19.41
C VAL A 230 13.84 15.08 -20.18
N GLU A 231 13.82 16.34 -19.78
CA GLU A 231 13.11 17.42 -20.49
C GLU A 231 13.54 17.50 -21.96
N LYS A 232 14.84 17.44 -22.24
CA LYS A 232 15.36 17.52 -23.60
C LYS A 232 15.01 16.30 -24.46
N VAL A 233 15.09 15.08 -23.90
CA VAL A 233 14.83 13.84 -24.65
C VAL A 233 13.34 13.65 -24.91
N TYR A 234 12.48 14.05 -23.96
CA TYR A 234 11.03 13.85 -24.04
C TYR A 234 10.27 15.06 -24.57
N ASN A 235 10.95 16.16 -24.93
CA ASN A 235 10.32 17.31 -25.55
C ASN A 235 9.52 16.92 -26.80
N GLY A 236 8.26 17.34 -26.87
CA GLY A 236 7.36 17.05 -28.00
C GLY A 236 6.77 15.64 -28.02
N THR A 237 7.07 14.77 -27.04
CA THR A 237 6.50 13.41 -26.97
C THR A 237 5.11 13.33 -26.35
N GLY A 238 4.63 14.42 -25.73
CA GLY A 238 3.34 14.46 -25.02
C GLY A 238 3.35 13.80 -23.64
N HIS A 239 4.51 13.30 -23.18
CA HIS A 239 4.68 12.71 -21.84
C HIS A 239 6.06 13.08 -21.29
N LEU A 240 6.12 13.61 -20.07
CA LEU A 240 7.37 13.91 -19.38
C LEU A 240 7.52 12.96 -18.19
N PRO A 241 8.47 11.99 -18.24
CA PRO A 241 8.72 11.11 -17.10
C PRO A 241 9.17 11.87 -15.86
N LYS A 242 8.79 11.35 -14.69
CA LYS A 242 9.26 11.85 -13.41
C LYS A 242 10.74 11.54 -13.17
N VAL A 243 11.40 12.33 -12.33
CA VAL A 243 12.75 12.08 -11.82
C VAL A 243 12.68 11.79 -10.34
N LEU A 244 13.20 10.63 -9.95
CA LEU A 244 13.22 10.14 -8.56
C LEU A 244 14.66 10.07 -8.05
N ALA A 245 14.82 10.27 -6.74
CA ALA A 245 16.11 10.23 -6.05
C ALA A 245 15.91 10.21 -4.52
N PRO A 246 16.86 9.73 -3.71
CA PRO A 246 18.12 9.12 -4.13
C PRO A 246 18.10 7.59 -4.24
N GLY A 247 16.99 6.93 -3.86
CA GLY A 247 16.89 5.47 -3.87
C GLY A 247 17.86 4.82 -2.88
N GLY A 248 17.77 5.17 -1.58
CA GLY A 248 18.62 4.55 -0.55
C GLY A 248 18.16 4.86 0.88
N PHE A 249 19.00 4.54 1.88
CA PHE A 249 18.64 4.72 3.29
C PHE A 249 18.58 6.20 3.68
N TYR A 250 17.55 6.55 4.45
CA TYR A 250 17.27 7.92 4.86
C TYR A 250 18.36 8.49 5.78
N ASP A 251 18.79 9.71 5.47
CA ASP A 251 19.65 10.57 6.30
C ASP A 251 19.20 12.02 6.08
N GLY A 252 18.62 12.65 7.09
CA GLY A 252 18.00 13.98 6.98
C GLY A 252 18.93 15.05 6.40
N PRO A 253 20.17 15.22 6.92
CA PRO A 253 21.12 16.17 6.37
C PRO A 253 21.48 15.91 4.90
N TRP A 254 21.75 14.66 4.52
CA TRP A 254 22.10 14.31 3.15
C TRP A 254 20.93 14.56 2.20
N PHE A 255 19.71 14.16 2.58
CA PHE A 255 18.51 14.33 1.76
C PHE A 255 18.16 15.81 1.60
N SER A 256 18.23 16.58 2.69
CA SER A 256 18.00 18.04 2.66
C SER A 256 19.02 18.76 1.79
N GLU A 257 20.31 18.39 1.87
CA GLU A 257 21.32 18.99 1.01
C GLU A 257 21.13 18.63 -0.47
N MET A 258 20.78 17.38 -0.78
CA MET A 258 20.48 16.94 -2.14
C MET A 258 19.31 17.74 -2.74
N LEU A 259 18.22 17.92 -1.99
CA LEU A 259 17.05 18.70 -2.42
C LEU A 259 17.39 20.18 -2.60
N ARG A 260 18.12 20.77 -1.64
CA ARG A 260 18.57 22.16 -1.70
C ARG A 260 19.46 22.43 -2.92
N VAL A 261 20.39 21.51 -3.23
CA VAL A 261 21.34 21.68 -4.33
C VAL A 261 20.74 21.36 -5.69
N SER A 262 19.84 20.37 -5.78
CA SER A 262 19.13 20.05 -7.01
C SER A 262 18.13 21.16 -7.38
N GLY A 263 17.37 21.66 -6.41
CA GLY A 263 16.48 22.82 -6.53
C GLY A 263 15.01 22.46 -6.80
N PRO A 264 14.12 23.47 -6.80
CA PRO A 264 12.67 23.28 -6.94
C PRO A 264 12.24 22.56 -8.22
N GLY A 265 11.32 21.59 -8.08
CA GLY A 265 10.75 20.84 -9.20
C GLY A 265 11.70 19.86 -9.88
N VAL A 266 12.90 19.65 -9.34
CA VAL A 266 13.91 18.77 -9.95
C VAL A 266 13.73 17.32 -9.57
N VAL A 267 13.25 17.05 -8.36
CA VAL A 267 12.90 15.70 -7.86
C VAL A 267 11.38 15.66 -7.66
N ASP A 268 10.69 14.76 -8.36
CA ASP A 268 9.22 14.62 -8.25
C ASP A 268 8.82 13.76 -7.04
N ALA A 269 9.63 12.72 -6.75
CA ALA A 269 9.50 11.96 -5.52
C ALA A 269 10.87 11.66 -4.92
N VAL A 270 10.97 11.87 -3.61
CA VAL A 270 12.14 11.56 -2.82
C VAL A 270 12.00 10.11 -2.35
N THR A 271 12.85 9.22 -2.86
CA THR A 271 12.76 7.78 -2.61
C THR A 271 13.71 7.32 -1.51
N HIS A 272 13.22 6.57 -0.54
CA HIS A 272 14.05 5.88 0.45
C HIS A 272 13.85 4.37 0.45
N HIS A 273 14.77 3.64 1.08
CA HIS A 273 14.74 2.19 1.23
C HIS A 273 14.44 1.77 2.67
N ILE A 274 13.65 0.71 2.84
CA ILE A 274 13.27 0.19 4.17
C ILE A 274 13.62 -1.29 4.31
N TYR A 275 14.53 -1.58 5.25
CA TYR A 275 14.92 -2.92 5.69
C TYR A 275 15.00 -3.01 7.22
N ASN A 276 13.89 -2.72 7.90
CA ASN A 276 13.85 -2.48 9.34
C ASN A 276 14.05 -3.73 10.22
N LEU A 277 13.94 -4.97 9.70
CA LEU A 277 14.17 -6.19 10.49
C LEU A 277 15.64 -6.62 10.58
N GLY A 278 16.49 -6.08 9.71
CA GLY A 278 17.92 -6.38 9.65
C GLY A 278 18.28 -7.44 8.61
N SER A 279 19.29 -8.27 8.89
CA SER A 279 19.86 -9.20 7.92
C SER A 279 19.02 -10.48 7.74
N GLY A 280 18.94 -11.00 6.52
CA GLY A 280 18.29 -12.29 6.25
C GLY A 280 18.91 -13.51 6.96
N LYS A 281 20.14 -13.42 7.47
CA LYS A 281 20.77 -14.48 8.29
C LYS A 281 20.41 -14.43 9.78
N ASP A 282 19.67 -13.41 10.19
CA ASP A 282 19.33 -13.24 11.60
C ASP A 282 18.39 -14.36 12.05
N LYS A 283 18.80 -15.08 13.10
CA LYS A 283 18.01 -16.18 13.67
C LYS A 283 16.77 -15.68 14.40
N GLU A 284 16.79 -14.41 14.85
CA GLU A 284 15.69 -13.77 15.56
C GLU A 284 14.73 -13.04 14.62
N LEU A 285 14.87 -13.21 13.29
CA LEU A 285 14.08 -12.48 12.31
C LEU A 285 12.57 -12.69 12.50
N ILE A 286 12.15 -13.92 12.80
CA ILE A 286 10.75 -14.25 13.06
C ILE A 286 10.20 -13.59 14.33
N ASN A 287 11.05 -13.40 15.34
CA ASN A 287 10.67 -12.76 16.60
C ASN A 287 10.51 -11.25 16.39
N LYS A 288 11.47 -10.62 15.70
CA LYS A 288 11.41 -9.19 15.33
C LYS A 288 10.20 -8.84 14.47
N MET A 289 9.83 -9.73 13.56
CA MET A 289 8.71 -9.56 12.63
C MET A 289 7.34 -9.61 13.32
N GLN A 290 7.26 -10.23 14.50
CA GLN A 290 6.05 -10.35 15.31
C GLN A 290 6.04 -9.42 16.52
N ASP A 291 7.13 -8.68 16.75
CA ASP A 291 7.25 -7.73 17.86
C ASP A 291 6.76 -6.35 17.42
N PRO A 292 5.58 -5.88 17.86
CA PRO A 292 5.04 -4.59 17.47
C PRO A 292 5.94 -3.42 17.88
N TYR A 293 6.62 -3.50 19.03
CA TYR A 293 7.56 -2.46 19.47
C TYR A 293 8.80 -2.39 18.59
N TYR A 294 9.17 -3.51 17.98
CA TYR A 294 10.25 -3.54 17.01
C TYR A 294 9.82 -2.93 15.68
N LEU A 295 8.61 -3.26 15.20
CA LEU A 295 8.04 -2.71 13.97
C LEU A 295 7.85 -1.18 14.04
N ASP A 296 7.35 -0.66 15.17
CA ASP A 296 7.12 0.77 15.40
C ASP A 296 8.37 1.65 15.28
N LYS A 297 9.58 1.07 15.42
CA LYS A 297 10.84 1.83 15.33
C LYS A 297 11.01 2.56 14.00
N VAL A 298 10.42 2.05 12.92
CA VAL A 298 10.52 2.67 11.59
C VAL A 298 9.65 3.93 11.47
N ALA A 299 8.65 4.12 12.32
CA ALA A 299 7.73 5.27 12.26
C ALA A 299 8.49 6.60 12.30
N GLN A 300 9.57 6.70 13.08
CA GLN A 300 10.41 7.90 13.13
C GLN A 300 11.05 8.19 11.76
N THR A 301 11.48 7.17 11.02
CA THR A 301 12.05 7.34 9.67
C THR A 301 11.03 7.90 8.70
N PHE A 302 9.78 7.43 8.75
CA PHE A 302 8.69 7.98 7.93
C PHE A 302 8.38 9.44 8.32
N SER A 303 8.26 9.73 9.62
CA SER A 303 8.03 11.07 10.14
C SER A 303 9.13 12.06 9.74
N ASP A 304 10.39 11.67 9.88
CA ASP A 304 11.54 12.51 9.52
C ASP A 304 11.62 12.73 8.01
N MET A 305 11.30 11.71 7.22
CA MET A 305 11.23 11.82 5.76
C MET A 305 10.14 12.82 5.33
N GLU A 306 8.94 12.71 5.91
CA GLU A 306 7.85 13.66 5.65
C GLU A 306 8.28 15.09 6.03
N ALA A 307 8.95 15.27 7.17
CA ALA A 307 9.48 16.54 7.59
C ALA A 307 10.51 17.11 6.62
N THR A 308 11.48 16.29 6.18
CA THR A 308 12.48 16.68 5.19
C THR A 308 11.84 17.09 3.86
N VAL A 309 10.85 16.35 3.38
CA VAL A 309 10.13 16.72 2.15
C VAL A 309 9.38 18.04 2.34
N ARG A 310 8.64 18.20 3.45
CA ARG A 310 7.92 19.44 3.75
C ARG A 310 8.82 20.66 3.85
N GLU A 311 10.00 20.53 4.43
CA GLU A 311 10.90 21.64 4.74
C GLU A 311 11.90 21.95 3.62
N SER A 312 12.47 20.91 3.00
CA SER A 312 13.56 21.03 2.03
C SER A 312 13.14 20.77 0.59
N GLY A 313 11.96 20.18 0.35
CA GLY A 313 11.48 19.86 -1.00
C GLY A 313 9.95 19.80 -1.12
N PRO A 314 9.20 20.86 -0.76
CA PRO A 314 7.72 20.84 -0.70
C PRO A 314 7.02 20.63 -2.05
N TRP A 315 7.78 20.63 -3.15
CA TRP A 315 7.32 20.28 -4.50
C TRP A 315 7.35 18.78 -4.80
N SER A 316 7.89 17.96 -3.89
CA SER A 316 8.09 16.51 -4.06
C SER A 316 7.17 15.72 -3.13
N ALA A 317 7.02 14.42 -3.40
CA ALA A 317 6.41 13.46 -2.48
C ALA A 317 7.47 12.54 -1.85
N ALA A 318 7.18 11.93 -0.70
CA ALA A 318 8.03 10.90 -0.08
C ALA A 318 7.57 9.51 -0.52
N TRP A 319 8.47 8.71 -1.11
CA TRP A 319 8.17 7.37 -1.62
C TRP A 319 9.09 6.31 -0.99
N VAL A 320 8.54 5.12 -0.73
CA VAL A 320 9.35 3.92 -0.47
C VAL A 320 9.73 3.31 -1.81
N GLY A 321 10.97 3.51 -2.25
CA GLY A 321 11.45 3.06 -3.57
C GLY A 321 11.86 1.59 -3.61
N GLU A 322 12.28 1.04 -2.47
CA GLU A 322 12.64 -0.36 -2.28
C GLU A 322 12.36 -0.75 -0.83
N SER A 323 11.81 -1.93 -0.61
CA SER A 323 11.64 -2.44 0.74
C SER A 323 11.61 -3.95 0.76
N GLY A 324 12.11 -4.49 1.85
CA GLY A 324 11.91 -5.86 2.28
C GLY A 324 12.12 -5.91 3.79
N GLY A 325 11.46 -6.81 4.51
CA GLY A 325 11.65 -6.85 5.97
C GLY A 325 13.12 -7.04 6.34
N ALA A 326 13.80 -7.96 5.65
CA ALA A 326 15.21 -8.23 5.83
C ALA A 326 16.04 -8.06 4.55
N TYR A 327 17.21 -7.42 4.68
CA TYR A 327 18.15 -7.26 3.58
C TYR A 327 18.91 -8.57 3.29
N ASN A 328 19.73 -8.60 2.22
CA ASN A 328 20.43 -9.80 1.72
C ASN A 328 19.48 -10.92 1.24
N SER A 329 18.43 -10.56 0.50
CA SER A 329 17.45 -11.47 -0.10
C SER A 329 16.47 -12.13 0.87
N GLY A 330 16.35 -11.61 2.10
CA GLY A 330 15.44 -12.15 3.12
C GLY A 330 15.93 -13.42 3.81
N GLY A 331 15.15 -13.90 4.77
CA GLY A 331 15.43 -15.13 5.54
C GLY A 331 14.68 -16.35 5.00
N LYS A 332 15.39 -17.48 4.88
CA LYS A 332 14.96 -18.75 4.23
C LYS A 332 13.60 -19.30 4.65
N ASP A 333 13.25 -19.09 5.91
CA ASP A 333 12.10 -19.71 6.56
C ASP A 333 11.18 -18.66 7.20
N VAL A 334 11.37 -17.39 6.83
CA VAL A 334 10.65 -16.26 7.43
C VAL A 334 10.10 -15.34 6.34
N SER A 335 10.96 -14.84 5.45
CA SER A 335 10.58 -13.81 4.47
C SER A 335 9.69 -14.32 3.34
N ASP A 336 9.71 -15.64 3.06
CA ASP A 336 8.87 -16.30 2.06
C ASP A 336 7.63 -17.01 2.68
N ARG A 337 7.40 -16.82 3.98
CA ARG A 337 6.32 -17.46 4.73
C ARG A 337 5.23 -16.47 5.10
N PHE A 338 4.11 -17.03 5.59
CA PHE A 338 3.00 -16.24 6.12
C PHE A 338 3.45 -15.23 7.19
N ALA A 339 4.45 -15.57 8.02
CA ALA A 339 4.99 -14.64 9.02
C ALA A 339 5.37 -13.27 8.43
N ASN A 340 5.86 -13.22 7.18
CA ASN A 340 6.21 -11.96 6.51
C ASN A 340 5.01 -11.01 6.32
N SER A 341 3.77 -11.50 6.38
CA SER A 341 2.59 -10.65 6.28
C SER A 341 2.45 -9.69 7.46
N PHE A 342 2.94 -10.03 8.65
CA PHE A 342 2.90 -9.13 9.81
C PHE A 342 3.68 -7.86 9.54
N TRP A 343 4.94 -8.01 9.12
CA TRP A 343 5.77 -6.89 8.70
C TRP A 343 5.19 -6.19 7.46
N TYR A 344 4.81 -6.93 6.42
CA TYR A 344 4.36 -6.32 5.17
C TYR A 344 3.10 -5.45 5.35
N LEU A 345 2.10 -5.96 6.06
CA LEU A 345 0.86 -5.21 6.33
C LEU A 345 1.10 -4.03 7.27
N ASP A 346 1.98 -4.19 8.26
CA ASP A 346 2.40 -3.10 9.13
C ASP A 346 3.10 -1.98 8.34
N GLN A 347 4.05 -2.32 7.45
CA GLN A 347 4.74 -1.33 6.61
C GLN A 347 3.81 -0.65 5.60
N LEU A 348 2.83 -1.38 5.05
CA LEU A 348 1.78 -0.76 4.24
C LEU A 348 0.96 0.21 5.08
N GLY A 349 0.60 -0.16 6.32
CA GLY A 349 -0.10 0.71 7.27
C GLY A 349 0.72 1.95 7.67
N MET A 350 2.01 1.81 7.93
CA MET A 350 2.91 2.92 8.24
C MET A 350 3.05 3.86 7.04
N SER A 351 3.31 3.31 5.86
CA SER A 351 3.37 4.10 4.62
C SER A 351 2.04 4.82 4.37
N ALA A 352 0.91 4.13 4.61
CA ALA A 352 -0.46 4.67 4.63
C ALA A 352 -0.58 5.87 5.54
N VAL A 353 -0.28 5.73 6.83
CA VAL A 353 -0.46 6.79 7.83
C VAL A 353 0.37 8.03 7.50
N PHE A 354 1.63 7.84 7.12
CA PHE A 354 2.54 8.93 6.81
C PHE A 354 2.45 9.42 5.35
N GLY A 355 1.41 9.01 4.58
CA GLY A 355 1.27 9.50 3.21
C GLY A 355 0.14 9.03 2.29
N THR A 356 -0.92 8.28 2.68
CA THR A 356 -1.73 7.50 1.69
C THR A 356 -3.31 7.22 1.96
N LYS A 357 -4.31 7.93 1.33
CA LYS A 357 -5.82 8.13 1.50
C LYS A 357 -6.54 7.53 0.28
N LEU A 358 -7.42 6.54 0.48
CA LEU A 358 -8.17 5.91 -0.62
C LEU A 358 -9.70 5.83 -0.43
N ILE A 359 -10.24 5.76 0.79
CA ILE A 359 -11.65 5.34 0.96
C ILE A 359 -12.63 6.44 0.52
N GLU A 360 -12.40 7.69 0.92
CA GLU A 360 -13.34 8.79 0.61
C GLU A 360 -13.40 9.13 -0.88
N ALA A 361 -12.25 9.29 -1.53
CA ALA A 361 -12.19 9.70 -2.94
C ALA A 361 -12.66 8.59 -3.89
N LYS A 362 -12.34 7.33 -3.59
CA LYS A 362 -12.63 6.20 -4.47
C LYS A 362 -14.05 5.67 -4.33
N TYR A 363 -14.56 5.62 -3.10
CA TYR A 363 -15.81 4.91 -2.83
C TYR A 363 -16.93 5.81 -2.31
N LEU A 364 -16.59 6.85 -1.54
CA LEU A 364 -17.59 7.68 -0.89
C LEU A 364 -18.01 8.89 -1.74
N GLN A 365 -17.06 9.53 -2.44
CA GLN A 365 -17.32 10.69 -3.30
C GLN A 365 -18.11 11.80 -2.57
N GLY A 366 -17.79 12.04 -1.29
CA GLY A 366 -18.50 13.00 -0.45
C GLY A 366 -19.86 12.52 0.08
N ARG A 367 -20.23 11.26 -0.16
CA ARG A 367 -21.45 10.63 0.38
C ARG A 367 -21.14 9.77 1.61
N PRO A 368 -22.09 9.61 2.52
CA PRO A 368 -21.95 8.67 3.64
C PRO A 368 -21.72 7.23 3.16
N LEU A 369 -20.97 6.44 3.95
CA LEU A 369 -20.72 5.01 3.67
C LEU A 369 -21.99 4.24 3.30
N LEU A 370 -23.07 4.51 4.04
CA LEU A 370 -24.36 3.86 3.84
C LEU A 370 -25.14 4.38 2.63
N ALA A 371 -24.75 5.50 2.03
CA ALA A 371 -25.41 6.08 0.85
C ALA A 371 -24.71 5.69 -0.47
N CYS A 372 -23.61 4.94 -0.41
CA CYS A 372 -22.85 4.55 -1.59
C CYS A 372 -23.36 3.24 -2.21
N SER A 373 -23.18 3.03 -3.53
CA SER A 373 -23.76 1.88 -4.25
C SER A 373 -22.78 0.71 -4.49
N LEU A 374 -23.35 -0.48 -4.65
CA LEU A 374 -22.68 -1.78 -4.85
C LEU A 374 -21.84 -1.94 -6.13
N SER A 375 -22.09 -1.14 -7.18
CA SER A 375 -21.81 -1.58 -8.56
C SER A 375 -20.38 -1.41 -9.05
N VAL A 376 -19.52 -0.63 -8.37
CA VAL A 376 -18.14 -0.39 -8.82
C VAL A 376 -17.18 -0.30 -7.62
N GLY A 377 -16.15 -1.14 -7.58
CA GLY A 377 -15.10 -1.06 -6.57
C GLY A 377 -14.28 -2.34 -6.38
N SER A 378 -13.26 -2.28 -5.51
CA SER A 378 -12.42 -3.44 -5.16
C SER A 378 -13.25 -4.54 -4.48
N GLN A 379 -12.69 -5.75 -4.38
CA GLN A 379 -13.33 -6.85 -3.64
C GLN A 379 -13.61 -6.46 -2.17
N PHE A 380 -12.73 -5.68 -1.55
CA PHE A 380 -12.96 -5.10 -0.23
C PHE A 380 -14.20 -4.19 -0.17
N TRP A 381 -14.36 -3.29 -1.14
CA TRP A 381 -15.54 -2.42 -1.21
C TRP A 381 -16.82 -3.22 -1.42
N LYS A 382 -16.78 -4.21 -2.32
CA LYS A 382 -17.91 -5.11 -2.54
C LYS A 382 -18.27 -5.85 -1.26
N SER A 383 -17.29 -6.39 -0.52
CA SER A 383 -17.54 -7.03 0.77
C SER A 383 -18.18 -6.09 1.80
N ILE A 384 -17.73 -4.84 1.89
CA ILE A 384 -18.35 -3.83 2.78
C ILE A 384 -19.78 -3.53 2.35
N GLN A 385 -20.03 -3.39 1.06
CA GLN A 385 -21.37 -3.13 0.54
C GLN A 385 -22.30 -4.34 0.70
N THR A 386 -21.78 -5.56 0.67
CA THR A 386 -22.56 -6.79 0.91
C THR A 386 -23.09 -6.87 2.34
N ILE A 387 -22.31 -6.43 3.33
CA ILE A 387 -22.68 -6.52 4.75
C ILE A 387 -23.37 -5.25 5.29
N LYS A 388 -23.79 -4.36 4.38
CA LYS A 388 -24.20 -2.99 4.69
C LYS A 388 -25.52 -2.93 5.45
N GLU A 389 -26.47 -3.80 5.11
CA GLU A 389 -27.75 -3.90 5.82
C GLU A 389 -27.55 -4.52 7.20
N GLU A 390 -26.63 -5.47 7.33
CA GLU A 390 -26.26 -6.07 8.61
C GLU A 390 -25.54 -5.08 9.52
N ILE A 391 -24.70 -4.21 8.95
CA ILE A 391 -24.09 -3.10 9.69
C ILE A 391 -25.17 -2.14 10.20
N ARG A 392 -26.19 -1.82 9.39
CA ARG A 392 -27.30 -0.93 9.80
C ARG A 392 -28.00 -1.41 11.06
N LEU A 393 -28.15 -2.72 11.26
CA LEU A 393 -28.81 -3.30 12.44
C LEU A 393 -28.15 -2.89 13.76
N GLY A 394 -26.85 -2.59 13.77
CA GLY A 394 -26.15 -2.16 14.97
C GLY A 394 -25.89 -0.67 15.06
N LEU A 395 -26.21 0.11 14.02
CA LEU A 395 -26.00 1.55 14.05
C LEU A 395 -27.21 2.26 14.65
N ARG A 396 -26.95 3.42 15.25
CA ARG A 396 -27.96 4.39 15.67
C ARG A 396 -27.49 5.78 15.28
N PHE A 397 -28.30 6.48 14.51
CA PHE A 397 -28.01 7.81 14.01
C PHE A 397 -28.66 8.86 14.93
N SER A 398 -27.87 9.83 15.36
CA SER A 398 -28.38 11.05 15.96
C SER A 398 -28.25 12.17 14.93
N VAL A 399 -29.40 12.58 14.40
CA VAL A 399 -29.48 13.60 13.35
C VAL A 399 -29.08 14.96 13.94
N GLY A 400 -28.07 15.56 13.32
CA GLY A 400 -27.66 16.95 13.52
C GLY A 400 -28.09 17.78 12.32
N ASN A 401 -27.19 17.96 11.35
CA ASN A 401 -27.41 18.72 10.11
C ASN A 401 -28.04 17.88 8.98
N GLY A 402 -28.22 16.58 9.17
CA GLY A 402 -28.85 15.64 8.25
C GLY A 402 -28.02 15.30 7.01
N SER A 403 -26.77 15.76 6.92
CA SER A 403 -25.91 15.55 5.74
C SER A 403 -25.35 14.14 5.64
N ALA A 404 -25.40 13.36 6.72
CA ALA A 404 -24.85 12.01 6.77
C ALA A 404 -25.88 10.89 7.05
N THR A 405 -27.16 11.24 7.10
CA THR A 405 -28.24 10.31 7.47
C THR A 405 -29.25 10.18 6.34
N GLN A 406 -29.51 8.95 5.88
CA GLN A 406 -30.58 8.64 4.92
C GLN A 406 -31.92 8.55 5.64
N PHE A 407 -32.89 9.33 5.17
CA PHE A 407 -34.18 9.50 5.83
C PHE A 407 -34.92 8.17 6.03
N TRP A 408 -35.01 7.32 5.00
CA TRP A 408 -35.80 6.08 5.08
C TRP A 408 -35.03 4.89 5.66
N LEU A 409 -33.72 4.85 5.43
CA LEU A 409 -32.92 3.63 5.59
C LEU A 409 -32.09 3.61 6.87
N ASP A 410 -31.75 4.76 7.43
CA ASP A 410 -30.88 4.83 8.60
C ASP A 410 -31.71 4.96 9.90
N PRO A 411 -31.38 4.18 10.95
CA PRO A 411 -32.11 4.13 12.22
C PRO A 411 -31.86 5.41 13.03
N SER A 412 -32.68 6.42 12.74
CA SER A 412 -32.53 7.80 13.19
C SER A 412 -33.68 8.27 14.08
N PHE A 413 -34.76 7.49 14.18
CA PHE A 413 -35.98 7.84 14.93
C PHE A 413 -36.42 6.66 15.78
N GLU A 414 -36.48 6.86 17.10
CA GLU A 414 -36.87 5.80 18.07
C GLU A 414 -36.10 4.48 17.87
N ASP A 415 -34.86 4.58 17.37
CA ASP A 415 -33.92 3.48 17.18
C ASP A 415 -34.27 2.48 16.07
N GLU A 416 -35.17 2.85 15.15
CA GLU A 416 -35.56 2.04 13.98
C GLU A 416 -35.54 2.86 12.67
N PRO A 417 -35.22 2.26 11.51
CA PRO A 417 -35.37 2.92 10.21
C PRO A 417 -36.83 3.28 9.88
N PRO A 418 -37.14 4.50 9.40
CA PRO A 418 -38.52 4.91 9.10
C PRO A 418 -39.29 4.03 8.14
N HIS A 419 -38.62 3.36 7.20
CA HIS A 419 -39.29 2.48 6.26
C HIS A 419 -39.99 1.29 6.93
N LEU A 420 -39.54 0.83 8.11
CA LEU A 420 -40.18 -0.26 8.84
C LEU A 420 -41.49 0.17 9.51
N ARG A 421 -41.60 1.46 9.88
CA ARG A 421 -42.79 2.03 10.52
C ARG A 421 -43.79 2.61 9.54
N PHE A 422 -43.30 3.23 8.46
CA PHE A 422 -44.12 3.93 7.46
C PHE A 422 -44.06 3.22 6.11
N LEU A 423 -44.44 1.94 6.12
CA LEU A 423 -44.32 1.03 4.97
C LEU A 423 -45.06 1.54 3.74
N ARG A 424 -46.21 2.20 3.91
CA ARG A 424 -47.02 2.67 2.77
C ARG A 424 -46.41 3.90 2.14
N LEU A 425 -45.92 4.83 2.95
CA LEU A 425 -45.16 5.98 2.45
C LEU A 425 -43.89 5.54 1.74
N PHE A 426 -43.12 4.62 2.33
CA PHE A 426 -41.91 4.09 1.73
C PHE A 426 -42.19 3.39 0.39
N ALA A 427 -43.26 2.60 0.29
CA ALA A 427 -43.64 1.90 -0.94
C ALA A 427 -43.90 2.84 -2.13
N ILE A 428 -44.20 4.11 -1.88
CA ILE A 428 -44.48 5.11 -2.91
C ILE A 428 -43.47 6.25 -2.94
N CYS A 429 -42.39 6.19 -2.15
CA CYS A 429 -41.37 7.22 -2.18
C CYS A 429 -40.63 7.23 -3.53
N ASP A 430 -40.24 8.42 -3.98
CA ASP A 430 -39.51 8.57 -5.24
C ASP A 430 -38.07 8.06 -5.09
N ASP A 431 -37.35 8.60 -4.09
CA ASP A 431 -35.97 8.27 -3.74
C ASP A 431 -35.87 7.66 -2.33
N PRO A 432 -35.67 6.33 -2.22
CA PRO A 432 -35.44 5.65 -0.94
C PRO A 432 -34.14 6.05 -0.23
N THR A 433 -33.17 6.62 -0.94
CA THR A 433 -31.82 6.93 -0.44
C THR A 433 -31.64 8.40 -0.05
N ILE A 434 -32.72 9.18 -0.09
CA ILE A 434 -32.68 10.62 0.16
C ILE A 434 -32.16 10.96 1.56
N LEU A 435 -31.31 11.99 1.64
CA LEU A 435 -30.72 12.44 2.91
C LEU A 435 -31.67 13.35 3.69
N VAL A 436 -31.56 13.32 5.02
CA VAL A 436 -32.37 14.16 5.93
C VAL A 436 -32.16 15.66 5.65
N SER A 437 -30.93 16.07 5.38
CA SER A 437 -30.59 17.46 4.99
C SER A 437 -31.26 17.93 3.70
N THR A 438 -31.64 16.99 2.81
CA THR A 438 -32.30 17.31 1.55
C THR A 438 -33.81 17.41 1.73
N THR A 439 -34.37 16.67 2.69
CA THR A 439 -35.82 16.59 2.92
C THR A 439 -36.32 17.54 4.00
N ALA A 440 -35.48 17.96 4.94
CA ALA A 440 -35.84 18.91 6.00
C ALA A 440 -35.67 20.36 5.52
N LEU A 441 -36.76 21.11 5.43
CA LEU A 441 -36.77 22.56 5.19
C LEU A 441 -37.30 23.30 6.43
N ASP A 442 -37.05 24.61 6.52
CA ASP A 442 -37.39 25.45 7.67
C ASP A 442 -38.87 25.37 8.11
N GLU A 443 -39.79 25.03 7.19
CA GLU A 443 -41.23 24.95 7.46
C GLU A 443 -41.83 23.53 7.29
N GLY A 444 -41.02 22.49 7.02
CA GLY A 444 -41.53 21.12 6.91
C GLY A 444 -40.68 20.15 6.08
N TRP A 445 -41.30 19.04 5.66
CA TRP A 445 -40.66 17.99 4.88
C TRP A 445 -40.94 18.16 3.38
N ASN A 446 -39.88 18.15 2.58
CA ASN A 446 -39.93 18.10 1.12
C ASN A 446 -39.52 16.70 0.64
N ILE A 447 -40.48 15.77 0.64
CA ILE A 447 -40.27 14.39 0.17
C ILE A 447 -41.17 14.14 -1.03
N ALA A 448 -40.56 13.72 -2.13
CA ALA A 448 -41.28 13.38 -3.35
C ALA A 448 -41.85 11.96 -3.28
N PHE A 449 -43.09 11.81 -3.75
CA PHE A 449 -43.79 10.52 -3.83
C PHE A 449 -44.32 10.31 -5.25
N ARG A 450 -44.32 9.05 -5.71
CA ARG A 450 -44.69 8.65 -7.08
C ARG A 450 -46.18 8.79 -7.40
N ARG A 451 -47.01 8.99 -6.36
CA ARG A 451 -48.46 9.20 -6.48
C ARG A 451 -49.01 10.00 -5.30
N SER A 452 -50.21 10.55 -5.45
CA SER A 452 -50.94 11.20 -4.37
C SER A 452 -51.34 10.21 -3.26
N PHE A 453 -51.45 10.73 -2.04
CA PHE A 453 -51.81 9.95 -0.86
C PHE A 453 -53.28 9.52 -0.87
N GLY A 454 -53.52 8.27 -0.48
CA GLY A 454 -54.83 7.82 -0.03
C GLY A 454 -55.03 8.10 1.47
N PRO A 455 -56.19 7.73 2.02
CA PRO A 455 -56.51 7.96 3.43
C PRO A 455 -55.53 7.32 4.41
N ASP A 456 -54.87 6.21 4.03
CA ASP A 456 -53.90 5.52 4.88
C ASP A 456 -52.54 6.22 4.86
N GLU A 457 -52.06 6.63 3.68
CA GLU A 457 -50.80 7.38 3.54
C GLU A 457 -50.89 8.75 4.22
N VAL A 458 -52.06 9.42 4.18
CA VAL A 458 -52.28 10.68 4.93
C VAL A 458 -52.10 10.47 6.45
N ARG A 459 -52.54 9.33 6.99
CA ARG A 459 -52.36 9.01 8.41
C ARG A 459 -50.88 8.77 8.73
N GLU A 460 -50.19 7.93 7.95
CA GLU A 460 -48.74 7.71 8.12
C GLU A 460 -47.95 9.02 8.02
N TRP A 461 -48.30 9.90 7.07
CA TRP A 461 -47.64 11.20 6.89
C TRP A 461 -47.82 12.11 8.11
N THR A 462 -49.03 12.13 8.67
CA THR A 462 -49.34 12.93 9.86
C THR A 462 -48.55 12.45 11.08
N GLU A 463 -48.39 11.13 11.23
CA GLU A 463 -47.60 10.55 12.32
C GLU A 463 -46.09 10.78 12.12
N MET A 464 -45.57 10.57 10.91
CA MET A 464 -44.16 10.80 10.58
C MET A 464 -43.72 12.24 10.90
N ARG A 465 -44.58 13.22 10.62
CA ARG A 465 -44.32 14.65 10.93
C ARG A 465 -44.17 14.96 12.41
N LYS A 466 -44.67 14.11 13.32
CA LYS A 466 -44.58 14.31 14.77
C LYS A 466 -43.28 13.79 15.36
N VAL A 467 -42.65 12.83 14.69
CA VAL A 467 -41.49 12.08 15.22
C VAL A 467 -40.18 12.81 14.93
N VAL A 468 -40.12 13.68 13.92
CA VAL A 468 -38.88 14.35 13.55
C VAL A 468 -38.83 15.80 14.06
N PRO A 469 -37.85 16.16 14.91
CA PRO A 469 -37.66 17.54 15.32
C PRO A 469 -37.17 18.40 14.13
N LEU A 470 -37.94 19.43 13.81
CA LEU A 470 -37.52 20.54 12.94
C LEU A 470 -37.51 21.84 13.77
N PRO A 471 -36.59 22.79 13.50
CA PRO A 471 -35.54 22.74 12.46
C PRO A 471 -34.35 21.85 12.84
N LEU A 472 -33.56 21.45 11.85
CA LEU A 472 -32.32 20.70 12.07
C LEU A 472 -31.25 21.54 12.78
N SER A 473 -30.34 20.86 13.48
CA SER A 473 -29.19 21.50 14.13
C SER A 473 -28.08 21.78 13.10
N GLN A 474 -27.19 22.74 13.40
CA GLN A 474 -25.98 22.98 12.60
C GLN A 474 -24.82 22.02 12.98
N VAL A 475 -24.99 21.24 14.06
CA VAL A 475 -24.01 20.25 14.50
C VAL A 475 -23.99 19.09 13.51
N PRO A 476 -22.82 18.50 13.17
CA PRO A 476 -22.76 17.31 12.33
C PRO A 476 -23.58 16.15 12.88
N ASP A 477 -24.12 15.33 12.00
CA ASP A 477 -24.72 14.04 12.36
C ASP A 477 -23.70 13.18 13.13
N SER A 478 -24.18 12.41 14.11
CA SER A 478 -23.34 11.47 14.85
C SER A 478 -23.93 10.06 14.79
N VAL A 479 -23.04 9.07 14.87
CA VAL A 479 -23.39 7.67 14.79
C VAL A 479 -22.85 6.96 16.01
N SER A 480 -23.69 6.14 16.62
CA SER A 480 -23.34 5.28 17.74
C SER A 480 -23.71 3.83 17.42
N TRP A 481 -23.15 2.91 18.19
CA TRP A 481 -23.36 1.49 18.05
C TRP A 481 -24.31 0.97 19.12
N SER A 482 -25.54 0.61 18.73
CA SER A 482 -26.63 0.20 19.61
C SER A 482 -26.38 -1.13 20.31
N LEU A 483 -25.50 -1.97 19.75
CA LEU A 483 -25.17 -3.29 20.31
C LEU A 483 -24.05 -3.25 21.36
N SER A 484 -23.64 -2.05 21.80
CA SER A 484 -22.72 -1.85 22.90
C SER A 484 -23.25 -0.79 23.88
N PRO A 485 -23.21 -1.04 25.21
CA PRO A 485 -23.57 -0.03 26.21
C PRO A 485 -22.72 1.25 26.14
N SER A 486 -21.51 1.18 25.57
CA SER A 486 -20.65 2.36 25.39
C SER A 486 -21.01 3.20 24.16
N GLY A 487 -21.92 2.73 23.31
CA GLY A 487 -22.18 3.33 22.00
C GLY A 487 -21.01 3.18 21.01
N ALA A 488 -19.93 2.48 21.38
CA ALA A 488 -18.79 2.24 20.52
C ALA A 488 -18.93 0.90 19.78
N PHE A 489 -18.60 0.91 18.48
CA PHE A 489 -18.57 -0.29 17.66
C PHE A 489 -17.54 -1.30 18.18
N SER A 490 -17.90 -2.59 18.17
CA SER A 490 -16.92 -3.67 18.31
C SER A 490 -17.28 -4.84 17.39
N VAL A 491 -16.25 -5.46 16.81
CA VAL A 491 -16.41 -6.67 15.98
C VAL A 491 -17.11 -7.78 16.77
N SER A 492 -16.82 -7.91 18.07
CA SER A 492 -17.45 -8.90 18.94
C SER A 492 -18.97 -8.70 19.05
N SER A 493 -19.43 -7.47 19.31
CA SER A 493 -20.87 -7.18 19.37
C SER A 493 -21.57 -7.33 18.01
N ALA A 494 -20.89 -6.97 16.92
CA ALA A 494 -21.42 -7.17 15.56
C ALA A 494 -21.55 -8.66 15.22
N TYR A 495 -20.49 -9.43 15.46
CA TYR A 495 -20.47 -10.87 15.22
C TYR A 495 -21.51 -11.61 16.08
N GLN A 496 -21.65 -11.25 17.36
CA GLN A 496 -22.67 -11.84 18.23
C GLN A 496 -24.10 -11.54 17.77
N ALA A 497 -24.36 -10.34 17.25
CA ALA A 497 -25.66 -10.01 16.68
C ALA A 497 -25.92 -10.77 15.37
N LEU A 498 -24.93 -10.86 14.49
CA LEU A 498 -25.01 -11.62 13.24
C LEU A 498 -25.28 -13.11 13.48
N CYS A 499 -24.64 -13.72 14.49
CA CYS A 499 -24.87 -15.12 14.84
C CYS A 499 -26.22 -15.39 15.52
N ARG A 500 -26.98 -14.36 15.91
CA ARG A 500 -28.33 -14.48 16.50
C ARG A 500 -29.44 -14.32 15.47
N LEU A 501 -29.12 -13.88 14.25
CA LEU A 501 -30.08 -13.83 13.17
C LEU A 501 -30.35 -15.25 12.68
N PRO A 502 -31.61 -15.70 12.59
CA PRO A 502 -31.93 -16.97 11.97
C PRO A 502 -31.42 -16.95 10.52
N VAL A 503 -30.62 -17.95 10.16
CA VAL A 503 -30.16 -18.14 8.78
C VAL A 503 -31.40 -18.43 7.91
N PRO A 504 -31.63 -17.69 6.80
CA PRO A 504 -32.74 -17.95 5.90
C PRO A 504 -32.67 -19.32 5.22
#